data_AF-A0A8T3WDQ3-F1
#
_entry.id   AF-A0A8T3WDQ3-F1
#
_cell.length_a   1.000
_cell.length_b   1.000
_cell.length_c   1.000
_cell.angle_alpha   90.00
_cell.angle_beta   90.00
_cell.angle_gamma   90.00
#
_symmetry.space_group_name_H-M   'P 1'
#
loop_
_entity.id
_entity.type
_entity.pdbx_description
1 polymer ?
#
loop_
_entity_poly.entity_id
_entity_poly.type
_entity_poly.pdbx_seq_one_letter_code
_entity_poly.pdbx_strand_id
1 'polypeptide(L)'
;MIIIQENDFMKARTLIRKSIEKQIVFCSDDDDLNRKILEKEKINVLLLNVKEKKDKIKQRDSGFNHVLAREAKKKNVEIGINLDEIINSNKKEKTGILARIRQNIELCNKYKLNMKFISPSENERDIYDLKALGLVLGMPTWMTKSL
;
A
#
# COMPACT_ATOMS: atom_id res chain seq x y z
N MET A 1 -7.41 -1.79 14.11
CA MET A 1 -6.66 -2.25 12.92
C MET A 1 -5.46 -3.08 13.40
N ILE A 2 -5.09 -4.17 12.73
CA ILE A 2 -3.86 -4.92 13.04
C ILE A 2 -2.94 -4.84 11.82
N ILE A 3 -1.70 -4.42 12.04
CA ILE A 3 -0.64 -4.43 11.02
C ILE A 3 0.18 -5.70 11.25
N ILE A 4 0.27 -6.53 10.21
CA ILE A 4 1.08 -7.76 10.21
C ILE A 4 2.24 -7.53 9.25
N GLN A 5 3.45 -7.43 9.81
CA GLN A 5 4.69 -7.38 9.04
C GLN A 5 5.42 -8.71 9.21
N GLU A 6 5.48 -9.50 8.15
CA GLU A 6 6.13 -10.81 8.17
C GLU A 6 6.79 -11.12 6.83
N ASN A 7 7.87 -11.90 6.90
CA ASN A 7 8.61 -12.36 5.73
C ASN A 7 8.36 -13.85 5.42
N ASP A 8 7.64 -14.54 6.30
CA ASP A 8 7.31 -15.96 6.15
C ASP A 8 5.80 -16.12 5.88
N PHE A 9 5.47 -16.82 4.81
CA PHE A 9 4.08 -17.09 4.40
C PHE A 9 3.28 -17.85 5.46
N MET A 10 3.86 -18.86 6.10
CA MET A 10 3.16 -19.71 7.06
C MET A 10 2.86 -18.94 8.35
N LYS A 11 3.80 -18.11 8.80
CA LYS A 11 3.60 -17.23 9.95
C LYS A 11 2.56 -16.16 9.66
N ALA A 12 2.70 -15.45 8.54
CA ALA A 12 1.74 -14.45 8.09
C ALA A 12 0.32 -15.03 8.01
N ARG A 13 0.17 -16.21 7.40
CA ARG A 13 -1.11 -16.92 7.28
C ARG A 13 -1.73 -17.24 8.64
N THR A 14 -0.93 -17.70 9.59
CA THR A 14 -1.41 -18.04 10.94
C THR A 14 -1.93 -16.80 11.66
N LEU A 15 -1.20 -15.68 11.56
CA LEU A 15 -1.59 -14.41 12.17
C LEU A 15 -2.85 -13.82 11.53
N ILE A 16 -2.96 -13.87 10.20
CA ILE A 16 -4.14 -13.42 9.44
C ILE A 16 -5.38 -14.20 9.89
N ARG A 17 -5.27 -15.53 9.97
CA ARG A 17 -6.37 -16.40 10.40
C ARG A 17 -6.75 -16.25 11.87
N LYS A 18 -5.79 -15.88 12.72
CA LYS A 18 -6.07 -15.58 14.13
C LYS A 18 -6.79 -14.24 14.31
N SER A 19 -6.75 -13.36 13.31
CA SER A 19 -7.18 -11.96 13.41
C SER A 19 -8.46 -11.63 12.63
N ILE A 20 -9.31 -12.64 12.36
CA ILE A 20 -10.50 -12.53 11.48
C ILE A 20 -11.46 -11.41 11.88
N GLU A 21 -11.55 -11.07 13.17
CA GLU A 21 -12.51 -10.07 13.69
C GLU A 21 -12.06 -8.61 13.51
N LYS A 22 -10.82 -8.35 13.06
CA LYS A 22 -10.25 -7.00 12.94
C LYS A 22 -9.86 -6.71 11.50
N GLN A 23 -9.80 -5.42 11.14
CA GLN A 23 -9.25 -4.99 9.86
C GLN A 23 -7.76 -5.36 9.78
N ILE A 24 -7.42 -6.23 8.83
CA ILE A 24 -6.08 -6.78 8.62
C ILE A 24 -5.36 -5.97 7.55
N VAL A 25 -4.22 -5.38 7.95
CA VAL A 25 -3.27 -4.72 7.07
C VAL A 25 -2.02 -5.60 6.98
N PHE A 26 -1.69 -6.08 5.79
CA PHE A 26 -0.50 -6.89 5.57
C PHE A 26 0.60 -6.05 4.91
N CYS A 27 1.83 -6.19 5.39
CA CYS A 27 3.00 -5.52 4.85
C CYS A 27 4.17 -6.50 4.72
N SER A 28 4.84 -6.50 3.58
CA SER A 28 6.12 -7.21 3.40
C SER A 28 6.95 -6.54 2.31
N ASP A 29 8.26 -6.68 2.42
CA ASP A 29 9.22 -6.20 1.42
C ASP A 29 9.38 -7.19 0.25
N ASP A 30 8.85 -8.42 0.38
CA ASP A 30 8.86 -9.44 -0.66
C ASP A 30 7.59 -9.37 -1.53
N ASP A 31 7.77 -9.02 -2.81
CA ASP A 31 6.70 -8.90 -3.80
C ASP A 31 6.01 -10.23 -4.13
N ASP A 32 6.75 -11.34 -4.10
CA ASP A 32 6.18 -12.67 -4.33
C ASP A 32 5.36 -13.13 -3.13
N LEU A 33 5.79 -12.77 -1.91
CA LEU A 33 5.00 -13.01 -0.71
C LEU A 33 3.72 -12.17 -0.72
N ASN A 34 3.82 -10.88 -1.06
CA ASN A 34 2.67 -9.99 -1.21
C ASN A 34 1.65 -10.55 -2.21
N ARG A 35 2.11 -11.06 -3.36
CA ARG A 35 1.23 -11.73 -4.33
C ARG A 35 0.57 -12.97 -3.76
N LYS A 36 1.34 -13.87 -3.14
CA LYS A 36 0.80 -15.12 -2.56
C LYS A 36 -0.23 -14.86 -1.47
N ILE A 37 0.00 -13.88 -0.59
CA ILE A 37 -0.93 -13.50 0.48
C ILE A 37 -2.18 -12.88 -0.13
N LEU A 38 -2.01 -11.96 -1.08
CA LEU A 38 -3.13 -11.38 -1.81
C LEU A 38 -3.96 -12.46 -2.50
N GLU A 39 -3.37 -13.48 -3.10
CA GLU A 39 -4.06 -14.57 -3.80
C GLU A 39 -4.69 -15.62 -2.88
N LYS A 40 -4.09 -15.95 -1.74
CA LYS A 40 -4.54 -17.09 -0.91
C LYS A 40 -5.33 -16.71 0.32
N GLU A 41 -5.07 -15.55 0.90
CA GLU A 41 -5.66 -15.15 2.18
C GLU A 41 -6.69 -14.03 2.02
N LYS A 42 -7.42 -13.75 3.10
CA LYS A 42 -8.40 -12.67 3.20
C LYS A 42 -7.80 -11.53 4.02
N ILE A 43 -7.32 -10.51 3.32
CA ILE A 43 -6.81 -9.28 3.93
C ILE A 43 -7.71 -8.12 3.52
N ASN A 44 -7.75 -7.04 4.31
CA ASN A 44 -8.53 -5.86 3.97
C ASN A 44 -7.68 -4.84 3.21
N VAL A 45 -6.42 -4.66 3.63
CA VAL A 45 -5.49 -3.71 3.04
C VAL A 45 -4.13 -4.35 2.83
N LEU A 46 -3.54 -4.13 1.66
CA LEU A 46 -2.13 -4.44 1.38
C LEU A 46 -1.30 -3.17 1.49
N LEU A 47 -0.47 -3.06 2.52
CA LEU A 47 0.44 -1.93 2.74
C LEU A 47 1.70 -2.10 1.89
N LEU A 48 2.00 -1.11 1.07
CA LEU A 48 3.17 -1.08 0.20
C LEU A 48 4.27 -0.21 0.82
N ASN A 49 5.45 -0.81 0.99
CA ASN A 49 6.70 -0.13 1.30
C ASN A 49 7.42 0.23 -0.01
N VAL A 50 7.75 1.52 -0.20
CA VAL A 50 8.32 2.09 -1.43
C VAL A 50 9.73 2.68 -1.22
N LYS A 51 10.25 2.70 0.02
CA LYS A 51 11.52 3.36 0.37
C LYS A 51 12.76 2.73 -0.29
N GLU A 52 12.86 1.41 -0.42
CA GLU A 52 14.16 0.75 -0.69
C GLU A 52 14.27 -0.03 -2.01
N LYS A 53 13.35 0.18 -2.95
CA LYS A 53 13.36 -0.60 -4.19
C LYS A 53 14.38 -0.08 -5.21
N LYS A 54 15.17 -0.99 -5.78
CA LYS A 54 16.08 -0.69 -6.90
C LYS A 54 15.25 -0.52 -8.17
N ASP A 55 15.38 0.64 -8.80
CA ASP A 55 14.67 0.93 -10.05
C ASP A 55 15.17 0.04 -11.19
N LYS A 56 14.26 -0.33 -12.09
CA LYS A 56 14.58 -1.05 -13.33
C LYS A 56 14.88 -0.03 -14.43
N ILE A 57 15.62 -0.45 -15.45
CA ILE A 57 16.07 0.42 -16.56
C ILE A 57 14.93 1.25 -17.18
N LYS A 58 13.70 0.72 -17.24
CA LYS A 58 12.54 1.36 -17.89
C LYS A 58 11.46 1.88 -16.92
N GLN A 59 11.52 1.53 -15.64
CA GLN A 59 10.46 1.86 -14.69
C GLN A 59 10.98 1.87 -13.25
N ARG A 60 10.36 2.69 -12.41
CA ARG A 60 10.61 2.64 -10.97
C ARG A 60 9.94 1.40 -10.41
N ASP A 61 10.66 0.62 -9.62
CA ASP A 61 10.06 -0.56 -9.00
C ASP A 61 9.35 -0.12 -7.72
N SER A 62 8.02 -0.24 -7.69
CA SER A 62 7.21 0.02 -6.50
C SER A 62 6.71 -1.30 -5.86
N GLY A 63 7.01 -2.44 -6.47
CA GLY A 63 6.39 -3.74 -6.18
C GLY A 63 4.89 -3.81 -6.35
N PHE A 64 4.29 -2.79 -6.97
CA PHE A 64 2.88 -2.80 -7.33
C PHE A 64 2.75 -2.76 -8.85
N ASN A 65 2.10 -3.77 -9.39
CA ASN A 65 1.94 -3.94 -10.83
C ASN A 65 0.47 -4.18 -11.19
N HIS A 66 0.20 -4.20 -12.49
CA HIS A 66 -1.14 -4.43 -13.03
C HIS A 66 -1.73 -5.79 -12.66
N VAL A 67 -0.90 -6.81 -12.40
CA VAL A 67 -1.35 -8.14 -11.96
C VAL A 67 -1.88 -8.06 -10.53
N LEU A 68 -1.08 -7.50 -9.61
CA LEU A 68 -1.48 -7.27 -8.22
C LEU A 68 -2.71 -6.37 -8.13
N ALA A 69 -2.79 -5.32 -8.95
CA ALA A 69 -3.96 -4.47 -9.00
C ALA A 69 -5.23 -5.24 -9.40
N ARG A 70 -5.13 -6.12 -10.40
CA ARG A 70 -6.26 -6.96 -10.84
C ARG A 70 -6.69 -7.94 -9.75
N GLU A 71 -5.74 -8.59 -9.09
CA GLU A 71 -6.03 -9.53 -8.00
C GLU A 71 -6.62 -8.83 -6.78
N ALA A 72 -6.09 -7.66 -6.41
CA ALA A 72 -6.64 -6.83 -5.34
C ALA A 72 -8.09 -6.43 -5.65
N LYS A 73 -8.40 -6.09 -6.90
CA LYS A 73 -9.76 -5.71 -7.30
C LYS A 73 -10.72 -6.88 -7.21
N LYS A 74 -10.31 -8.05 -7.69
CA LYS A 74 -11.13 -9.28 -7.62
C LYS A 74 -11.48 -9.65 -6.19
N LYS A 75 -10.57 -9.42 -5.25
CA LYS A 75 -10.74 -9.76 -3.83
C LYS A 75 -11.24 -8.60 -2.97
N ASN A 76 -11.50 -7.44 -3.57
CA ASN A 76 -11.93 -6.23 -2.89
C ASN A 76 -10.95 -5.79 -1.78
N VAL A 77 -9.65 -5.89 -2.06
CA VAL A 77 -8.56 -5.47 -1.15
C VAL A 77 -8.15 -4.04 -1.51
N GLU A 78 -8.04 -3.17 -0.50
CA GLU A 78 -7.58 -1.80 -0.66
C GLU A 78 -6.04 -1.74 -0.65
N ILE A 79 -5.47 -0.74 -1.30
CA ILE A 79 -4.02 -0.53 -1.32
C ILE A 79 -3.63 0.51 -0.27
N GLY A 80 -2.75 0.14 0.65
CA GLY A 80 -2.18 1.03 1.66
C GLY A 80 -0.85 1.62 1.20
N ILE A 81 -0.63 2.90 1.46
CA ILE A 81 0.68 3.55 1.34
C ILE A 81 1.20 3.86 2.74
N ASN A 82 2.43 3.47 3.01
CA ASN A 82 3.10 3.79 4.25
C ASN A 82 3.48 5.29 4.31
N LEU A 83 2.74 6.06 5.11
CA LEU A 83 2.93 7.49 5.26
C LEU A 83 4.25 7.83 5.99
N ASP A 84 4.71 6.94 6.86
CA ASP A 84 5.92 7.15 7.66
C ASP A 84 7.17 7.19 6.79
N GLU A 85 7.16 6.44 5.69
CA GLU A 85 8.24 6.51 4.69
C GLU A 85 8.31 7.90 4.04
N ILE A 86 7.18 8.56 3.84
CA ILE A 86 7.13 9.92 3.30
C ILE A 86 7.61 10.91 4.35
N ILE A 87 7.15 10.79 5.59
CA ILE A 87 7.47 11.77 6.65
C ILE A 87 8.96 11.69 7.01
N ASN A 88 9.48 10.48 7.22
CA ASN A 88 10.82 10.26 7.77
C ASN A 88 11.94 10.17 6.72
N SER A 89 11.63 10.30 5.42
CA SER A 89 12.65 10.27 4.36
C SER A 89 13.34 11.62 4.16
N ASN A 90 14.63 11.55 3.79
CA ASN A 90 15.39 12.73 3.39
C ASN A 90 14.89 13.29 2.03
N LYS A 91 15.27 14.52 1.67
CA LYS A 91 14.77 15.19 0.43
C LYS A 91 14.98 14.37 -0.85
N LYS A 92 16.12 13.66 -0.95
CA LYS A 92 16.47 12.86 -2.14
C LYS A 92 15.60 11.60 -2.24
N GLU A 93 15.46 10.87 -1.14
CA GLU A 93 14.61 9.67 -1.04
C GLU A 93 13.12 10.01 -1.21
N LYS A 94 12.67 11.09 -0.58
CA LYS A 94 11.29 11.59 -0.66
C LYS A 94 10.84 11.78 -2.11
N THR A 95 11.70 12.30 -2.97
CA THR A 95 11.38 12.49 -4.40
C THR A 95 11.18 11.15 -5.12
N GLY A 96 11.96 10.13 -4.76
CA GLY A 96 11.80 8.76 -5.27
C GLY A 96 10.47 8.14 -4.83
N ILE A 97 10.18 8.25 -3.54
CA ILE A 97 8.97 7.71 -2.89
C ILE A 97 7.70 8.34 -3.49
N LEU A 98 7.64 9.68 -3.58
CA LEU A 98 6.46 10.38 -4.11
C LEU A 98 6.15 10.00 -5.56
N ALA A 99 7.19 9.83 -6.39
CA ALA A 99 6.99 9.39 -7.77
C ALA A 99 6.47 7.95 -7.88
N ARG A 100 6.95 7.03 -7.01
CA ARG A 100 6.43 5.65 -6.94
C ARG A 100 4.98 5.64 -6.48
N ILE A 101 4.63 6.47 -5.49
CA ILE A 101 3.26 6.65 -5.03
C ILE A 101 2.37 7.14 -6.16
N ARG A 102 2.79 8.15 -6.92
CA ARG A 102 2.04 8.65 -8.06
C ARG A 102 1.77 7.55 -9.10
N GLN A 103 2.76 6.73 -9.42
CA GLN A 103 2.57 5.57 -10.32
C GLN A 103 1.56 4.56 -9.74
N ASN A 104 1.63 4.30 -8.44
CA ASN A 104 0.67 3.40 -7.78
C ASN A 104 -0.75 3.96 -7.80
N ILE A 105 -0.92 5.29 -7.63
CA ILE A 105 -2.21 5.97 -7.73
C ILE A 105 -2.78 5.85 -9.15
N GLU A 106 -1.96 6.07 -10.18
CA GLU A 106 -2.36 5.91 -11.58
C GLU A 106 -2.85 4.48 -11.87
N LEU A 107 -2.11 3.47 -11.38
CA LEU A 107 -2.53 2.06 -11.48
C LEU A 107 -3.84 1.82 -10.72
N CYS A 108 -3.97 2.31 -9.49
CA CYS A 108 -5.20 2.14 -8.71
C CYS A 108 -6.40 2.82 -9.39
N ASN A 109 -6.22 3.99 -9.97
CA ASN A 109 -7.27 4.68 -10.72
C ASN A 109 -7.67 3.90 -11.99
N LYS A 110 -6.70 3.31 -12.69
CA LYS A 110 -6.95 2.46 -13.87
C LYS A 110 -7.79 1.22 -13.52
N TYR A 111 -7.50 0.58 -12.38
CA TYR A 111 -8.20 -0.63 -11.93
C TYR A 111 -9.37 -0.37 -10.97
N LYS A 112 -9.71 0.90 -10.72
CA LYS A 112 -10.77 1.33 -9.79
C LYS A 112 -10.62 0.71 -8.39
N LEU A 113 -9.40 0.74 -7.88
CA LEU A 113 -9.06 0.32 -6.53
C LEU A 113 -9.12 1.51 -5.57
N ASN A 114 -9.52 1.25 -4.33
CA ASN A 114 -9.38 2.24 -3.27
C ASN A 114 -7.96 2.22 -2.73
N MET A 115 -7.49 3.38 -2.29
CA MET A 115 -6.16 3.56 -1.73
C MET A 115 -6.26 4.37 -0.44
N LYS A 116 -5.47 4.00 0.57
CA LYS A 116 -5.43 4.65 1.89
C LYS A 116 -4.01 4.95 2.32
N PHE A 117 -3.83 6.04 3.06
CA PHE A 117 -2.59 6.32 3.76
C PHE A 117 -2.64 5.68 5.14
N ILE A 118 -1.59 4.93 5.49
CA ILE A 118 -1.47 4.26 6.79
C ILE A 118 -0.14 4.68 7.40
N SER A 119 -0.17 5.11 8.67
CA SER A 119 1.02 5.39 9.48
C SER A 119 1.16 4.29 10.54
N PRO A 120 2.09 3.33 10.36
CA PRO A 120 2.38 2.31 11.37
C PRO A 120 2.85 2.87 12.72
N SER A 121 3.48 4.04 12.74
CA SER A 121 4.01 4.70 13.95
C SER A 121 2.97 5.48 14.77
N GLU A 122 1.67 5.30 14.50
CA GLU A 122 0.56 5.97 15.20
C GLU A 122 0.61 7.51 15.15
N ASN A 123 1.28 8.08 14.14
CA ASN A 123 1.21 9.52 13.91
C ASN A 123 -0.12 9.85 13.22
N GLU A 124 -1.16 10.03 14.03
CA GLU A 124 -2.47 10.48 13.53
C GLU A 124 -2.31 11.83 12.83
N ARG A 125 -2.65 11.85 11.54
CA ARG A 125 -2.72 13.05 10.72
C ARG A 125 -4.17 13.36 10.44
N ASP A 126 -4.48 14.64 10.33
CA ASP A 126 -5.80 15.09 9.99
C ASP A 126 -6.23 14.51 8.62
N ILE A 127 -7.47 14.06 8.53
CA ILE A 127 -8.06 13.51 7.30
C ILE A 127 -8.04 14.56 6.17
N TYR A 128 -8.18 15.84 6.47
CA TYR A 128 -8.08 16.93 5.49
C TYR A 128 -6.68 17.04 4.91
N ASP A 129 -5.63 16.89 5.73
CA ASP A 129 -4.25 16.90 5.26
C ASP A 129 -3.95 15.68 4.37
N LEU A 130 -4.45 14.49 4.75
CA LEU A 130 -4.30 13.29 3.94
C LEU A 130 -5.03 13.40 2.59
N LYS A 131 -6.21 14.03 2.57
CA LYS A 131 -6.95 14.31 1.34
C LYS A 131 -6.21 15.30 0.46
N ALA A 132 -5.68 16.38 1.03
CA ALA A 132 -4.88 17.37 0.30
C ALA A 132 -3.63 16.73 -0.30
N LEU A 133 -2.90 15.92 0.48
CA LEU A 133 -1.74 15.16 0.00
C LEU A 133 -2.12 14.22 -1.15
N GLY A 134 -3.20 13.47 -1.00
CA GLY A 134 -3.71 12.58 -2.04
C GLY A 134 -4.01 13.32 -3.35
N LEU A 135 -4.70 14.46 -3.27
CA LEU A 135 -5.00 15.29 -4.44
C LEU A 135 -3.73 15.81 -5.13
N VAL A 136 -2.74 16.29 -4.36
CA VAL A 136 -1.45 16.75 -4.90
C VAL A 136 -0.69 15.62 -5.61
N LEU A 137 -0.82 14.38 -5.12
CA LEU A 137 -0.18 13.20 -5.70
C LEU A 137 -0.95 12.63 -6.91
N GLY A 138 -2.10 13.20 -7.26
CA GLY A 138 -2.90 12.81 -8.42
C GLY A 138 -4.02 11.81 -8.11
N MET A 139 -4.40 11.64 -6.84
CA MET A 139 -5.57 10.82 -6.49
C MET A 139 -6.84 11.50 -7.01
N PRO A 140 -7.73 10.78 -7.71
CA PRO A 140 -9.01 11.35 -8.14
C PRO A 140 -9.95 11.53 -6.95
N THR A 141 -10.87 12.49 -7.05
CA THR A 141 -11.78 12.90 -5.95
C THR A 141 -12.63 11.75 -5.40
N TRP A 142 -12.99 10.76 -6.22
CA TRP A 142 -13.74 9.60 -5.74
C TRP A 142 -12.92 8.69 -4.81
N MET A 143 -11.60 8.62 -5.03
CA MET A 143 -10.66 7.83 -4.25
C MET A 143 -10.26 8.55 -2.95
N THR A 144 -10.19 9.88 -2.98
CA THR A 144 -9.92 10.67 -1.76
C THR A 144 -11.11 10.77 -0.82
N LYS A 145 -12.35 10.56 -1.32
CA LYS A 145 -13.55 10.44 -0.46
C LYS A 145 -13.54 9.20 0.43
N SER A 146 -12.84 8.14 0.00
CA SER A 146 -12.72 6.89 0.75
C SER A 146 -11.54 6.85 1.74
N LEU A 147 -10.78 7.95 1.86
CA LEU A 147 -9.74 8.15 2.87
C LEU A 147 -10.36 8.44 4.24
#